data_AF-A0A6J8E3N8-F1
#
_entry.id   AF-A0A6J8E3N8-F1
#
_cell.length_a   1.000
_cell.length_b   1.000
_cell.length_c   1.000
_cell.angle_alpha   90.00
_cell.angle_beta   90.00
_cell.angle_gamma   90.00
#
_symmetry.space_group_name_H-M   'P 1'
#
loop_
_entity.id
_entity.type
_entity.pdbx_description
1 polymer ?
#
loop_
_entity_poly.entity_id
_entity_poly.type
_entity_poly.pdbx_seq_one_letter_code
_entity_poly.pdbx_strand_id
1 'polypeptide(L)'
;MNLRIQLLFCDLRNRKIDILPEFYQSMILSWQNICENVDIEVNSENVFDIPLFLNPNITKCNKMLYLKIFIEARVCKIKDIAYECKPGFLKESYIQEIVSEKFPEVSENKMIDAVRNVLETIPDEYKVLVEANVHVSKTPVLNPMIKDGVQICSLPSTTSFFFLYQMLVSKLSREPKSVSRWRLMYTDFDLRKVQKIMNFPFLQSDCREIAFKFFHRIIFTKERLFKCQITKDSLCPICSTLPDSLNHLII
;
A
#
# COMPACT_ATOMS: atom_id res chain seq x y z
N MET A 1 8.24 -2.46 18.54
CA MET A 1 6.95 -1.97 17.99
C MET A 1 6.73 -2.62 16.63
N ASN A 2 5.83 -3.61 16.54
CA ASN A 2 5.60 -4.38 15.32
C ASN A 2 4.64 -3.58 14.41
N LEU A 3 5.20 -2.60 13.70
CA LEU A 3 4.50 -1.60 12.85
C LEU A 3 3.72 -2.20 11.67
N ARG A 4 3.90 -3.49 11.37
CA ARG A 4 3.52 -4.07 10.06
C ARG A 4 2.01 -4.17 9.83
N ILE A 5 1.22 -4.46 10.87
CA ILE A 5 -0.22 -4.76 10.71
C ILE A 5 -1.10 -3.56 11.10
N GLN A 6 -0.66 -2.73 12.06
CA GLN A 6 -1.39 -1.52 12.45
C GLN A 6 -1.56 -0.53 11.29
N LEU A 7 -0.62 -0.51 10.35
CA LEU A 7 -0.72 0.33 9.15
C LEU A 7 -1.86 -0.07 8.21
N LEU A 8 -2.42 -1.28 8.33
CA LEU A 8 -3.60 -1.67 7.56
C LEU A 8 -4.87 -0.95 8.03
N PHE A 9 -4.91 -0.58 9.31
CA PHE A 9 -6.03 0.13 9.91
C PHE A 9 -5.93 1.65 9.74
N CYS A 10 -4.80 2.18 9.26
CA CYS A 10 -4.58 3.63 9.21
C CYS A 10 -4.77 4.17 7.78
N ASP A 11 -5.59 5.19 7.61
CA ASP A 11 -5.70 5.96 6.36
C ASP A 11 -4.78 7.19 6.38
N LEU A 12 -3.79 7.17 5.47
CA LEU A 12 -2.76 8.20 5.35
C LEU A 12 -2.93 9.10 4.12
N ARG A 13 -3.95 8.89 3.27
CA ARG A 13 -4.08 9.54 1.95
C ARG A 13 -4.21 11.06 2.02
N ASN A 14 -4.86 11.58 3.06
CA ASN A 14 -5.14 13.01 3.22
C ASN A 14 -4.12 13.73 4.10
N ARG A 15 -2.94 13.15 4.32
CA ARG A 15 -1.87 13.77 5.11
C ARG A 15 -0.87 14.47 4.19
N LYS A 16 -0.09 15.39 4.77
CA LYS A 16 0.98 16.12 4.08
C LYS A 16 2.14 15.17 3.73
N ILE A 17 1.86 14.18 2.89
CA ILE A 17 2.86 13.24 2.35
C ILE A 17 3.80 13.96 1.39
N ASP A 18 3.39 15.10 0.85
CA ASP A 18 4.16 15.95 -0.08
C ASP A 18 5.52 16.39 0.49
N ILE A 19 5.68 16.38 1.82
CA ILE A 19 6.93 16.72 2.52
C ILE A 19 7.95 15.56 2.41
N LEU A 20 7.50 14.33 2.15
CA LEU A 20 8.34 13.16 2.04
C LEU A 20 8.95 13.07 0.63
N PRO A 21 10.11 12.40 0.45
CA PRO A 21 10.63 12.11 -0.88
C PRO A 21 9.65 11.31 -1.74
N GLU A 22 9.66 11.54 -3.06
CA GLU A 22 8.72 10.93 -4.04
C GLU A 22 8.60 9.41 -3.92
N PHE A 23 9.71 8.73 -3.61
CA PHE A 23 9.73 7.30 -3.38
C PHE A 23 8.79 6.88 -2.24
N TYR A 24 8.87 7.55 -1.09
CA TYR A 24 8.03 7.23 0.07
C TYR A 24 6.57 7.62 -0.16
N GLN A 25 6.32 8.73 -0.86
CA GLN A 25 4.97 9.10 -1.29
C GLN A 25 4.34 7.98 -2.12
N SER A 26 5.07 7.51 -3.13
CA SER A 26 4.64 6.44 -4.03
C SER A 26 4.37 5.14 -3.28
N MET A 27 5.23 4.79 -2.32
CA MET A 27 5.02 3.61 -1.48
C MET A 27 3.77 3.73 -0.61
N ILE A 28 3.58 4.86 0.08
CA ILE A 28 2.43 5.07 0.97
C ILE A 28 1.13 5.04 0.16
N LEU A 29 1.09 5.73 -0.98
CA LEU A 29 -0.10 5.74 -1.85
C LEU A 29 -0.41 4.34 -2.40
N SER A 30 0.61 3.61 -2.83
CA SER A 30 0.44 2.23 -3.30
C SER A 30 -0.07 1.30 -2.20
N TRP A 31 0.44 1.47 -0.98
CA TRP A 31 -0.02 0.72 0.19
C TRP A 31 -1.48 1.04 0.54
N GLN A 32 -1.88 2.31 0.52
CA GLN A 32 -3.26 2.73 0.80
C GLN A 32 -4.25 2.16 -0.25
N ASN A 33 -3.85 2.08 -1.51
CA ASN A 33 -4.64 1.46 -2.57
C ASN A 33 -4.82 -0.07 -2.39
N ILE A 34 -3.93 -0.73 -1.63
CA ILE A 34 -4.11 -2.12 -1.21
C ILE A 34 -5.11 -2.19 -0.06
N CYS A 35 -4.95 -1.32 0.94
CA CYS A 35 -5.77 -1.33 2.15
C CYS A 35 -7.27 -1.26 1.87
N GLU A 36 -7.70 -0.58 0.80
CA GLU A 36 -9.11 -0.57 0.35
C GLU A 36 -9.69 -1.97 0.10
N ASN A 37 -8.85 -2.92 -0.29
CA ASN A 37 -9.22 -4.30 -0.59
C ASN A 37 -8.97 -5.25 0.59
N VAL A 38 -8.50 -4.74 1.73
CA VAL A 38 -8.20 -5.55 2.91
C VAL A 38 -9.39 -5.46 3.87
N ASP A 39 -10.02 -6.60 4.10
CA ASP A 39 -11.02 -6.78 5.13
C ASP A 39 -10.35 -7.35 6.39
N ILE A 40 -10.62 -6.73 7.53
CA ILE A 40 -10.07 -7.15 8.82
C ILE A 40 -11.22 -7.41 9.77
N GLU A 41 -11.45 -8.69 10.05
CA GLU A 41 -12.41 -9.09 11.06
C GLU A 41 -11.90 -8.72 12.45
N VAL A 42 -12.67 -7.92 13.18
CA VAL A 42 -12.36 -7.51 14.54
C VAL A 42 -12.99 -8.49 15.52
N ASN A 43 -12.18 -9.02 16.45
CA ASN A 43 -12.59 -9.98 17.46
C ASN A 43 -11.94 -9.67 18.83
N SER A 44 -12.27 -10.47 19.84
CA SER A 44 -11.76 -10.28 21.20
C SER A 44 -10.24 -10.38 21.33
N GLU A 45 -9.56 -11.07 20.41
CA GLU A 45 -8.11 -11.24 20.44
C GLU A 45 -7.37 -10.03 19.87
N ASN A 46 -7.98 -9.33 18.89
CA ASN A 46 -7.31 -8.27 18.14
C ASN A 46 -7.82 -6.86 18.44
N VAL A 47 -9.01 -6.71 19.05
CA VAL A 47 -9.64 -5.40 19.33
C VAL A 47 -8.71 -4.46 20.09
N PHE A 48 -7.95 -5.01 21.05
CA PHE A 48 -7.02 -4.27 21.90
C PHE A 48 -5.83 -3.66 21.14
N ASP A 49 -5.43 -4.24 20.00
CA ASP A 49 -4.32 -3.75 19.20
C ASP A 49 -4.73 -2.81 18.05
N ILE A 50 -6.04 -2.52 17.93
CA ILE A 50 -6.57 -1.56 16.98
C ILE A 50 -6.06 -0.15 17.32
N PRO A 51 -5.52 0.59 16.33
CA PRO A 51 -5.11 1.98 16.53
C PRO A 51 -6.32 2.90 16.70
N LEU A 52 -6.22 3.83 17.65
CA LEU A 52 -7.24 4.85 17.94
C LEU A 52 -7.24 5.97 16.90
N PHE A 53 -6.06 6.34 16.41
CA PHE A 53 -5.87 7.51 15.54
C PHE A 53 -5.66 7.09 14.10
N LEU A 54 -6.10 7.94 13.18
CA LEU A 54 -6.02 7.72 11.74
C LEU A 54 -6.79 6.47 11.25
N ASN A 55 -7.69 5.95 12.07
CA ASN A 55 -8.47 4.77 11.75
C ASN A 55 -9.81 5.19 11.12
N PRO A 56 -10.15 4.75 9.89
CA PRO A 56 -11.39 5.12 9.22
C PRO A 56 -12.64 4.56 9.92
N ASN A 57 -12.48 3.54 10.77
CA ASN A 57 -13.58 2.99 11.58
C ASN A 57 -13.80 3.78 12.88
N ILE A 58 -12.85 4.64 13.28
CA ILE A 58 -12.94 5.48 14.49
C ILE A 58 -12.98 6.95 14.04
N THR A 59 -14.19 7.45 13.78
CA THR A 59 -14.38 8.81 13.25
C THR A 59 -15.36 9.62 14.10
N LYS A 60 -15.13 10.94 14.17
CA LYS A 60 -16.08 11.92 14.70
C LYS A 60 -16.54 12.80 13.55
N CYS A 61 -17.84 12.87 13.30
CA CYS A 61 -18.40 13.70 12.21
C CYS A 61 -17.71 13.44 10.85
N ASN A 62 -17.52 12.16 10.49
CA ASN A 62 -16.81 11.69 9.28
C ASN A 62 -15.34 12.14 9.16
N LYS A 63 -14.72 12.59 10.25
CA LYS A 63 -13.29 12.92 10.31
C LYS A 63 -12.57 11.93 11.23
N MET A 64 -11.46 11.41 10.76
CA MET A 64 -10.59 10.56 11.57
C MET A 64 -9.98 11.33 12.73
N LEU A 65 -9.94 10.69 13.88
CA LEU A 65 -9.34 11.25 15.07
C LEU A 65 -7.81 11.39 14.89
N TYR A 66 -7.26 12.54 15.28
CA TYR A 66 -5.82 12.77 15.36
C TYR A 66 -5.53 13.72 16.52
N LEU A 67 -5.02 13.19 17.63
CA LEU A 67 -4.60 13.96 18.80
C LEU A 67 -3.10 13.77 19.01
N LYS A 68 -2.32 14.74 18.56
CA LYS A 68 -0.85 14.69 18.62
C LYS A 68 -0.34 14.42 20.03
N ILE A 69 -0.91 15.09 21.03
CA ILE A 69 -0.51 14.94 22.44
C ILE A 69 -0.72 13.51 22.95
N PHE A 70 -1.80 12.82 22.56
CA PHE A 70 -2.05 11.43 22.94
C PHE A 70 -1.05 10.48 22.28
N ILE A 71 -0.79 10.71 20.98
CA ILE A 71 0.18 9.92 20.22
C ILE A 71 1.59 10.05 20.83
N GLU A 72 2.01 11.26 21.17
CA GLU A 72 3.31 11.52 21.83
C GLU A 72 3.33 10.99 23.28
N ALA A 73 2.17 10.97 23.94
CA ALA A 73 1.99 10.31 25.22
C ALA A 73 2.12 8.77 25.13
N ARG A 74 2.07 8.19 23.92
CA ARG A 74 1.99 6.75 23.61
C ARG A 74 0.64 6.11 23.94
N VAL A 75 -0.40 6.91 24.08
CA VAL A 75 -1.78 6.44 24.05
C VAL A 75 -2.17 6.38 22.59
N CYS A 76 -2.12 5.22 21.96
CA CYS A 76 -2.26 5.06 20.50
C CYS A 76 -3.28 3.98 20.10
N LYS A 77 -3.61 3.06 21.00
CA LYS A 77 -4.42 1.87 20.75
C LYS A 77 -5.52 1.69 21.78
N ILE A 78 -6.51 0.85 21.46
CA ILE A 78 -7.60 0.52 22.39
C ILE A 78 -7.07 -0.03 23.72
N LYS A 79 -6.02 -0.86 23.72
CA LYS A 79 -5.43 -1.36 24.98
C LYS A 79 -4.84 -0.28 25.88
N ASP A 80 -4.38 0.83 25.30
CA ASP A 80 -3.75 1.90 26.08
C ASP A 80 -4.80 2.70 26.89
N ILE A 81 -6.10 2.48 26.59
CA ILE A 81 -7.24 3.10 27.29
C ILE A 81 -8.17 2.06 27.92
N ALA A 82 -7.81 0.77 27.90
CA ALA A 82 -8.57 -0.33 28.48
C ALA A 82 -7.87 -0.87 29.73
N TYR A 83 -8.63 -1.49 30.63
CA TYR A 83 -8.02 -2.18 31.78
C TYR A 83 -7.31 -3.46 31.33
N GLU A 84 -6.11 -3.70 31.86
CA GLU A 84 -5.37 -4.94 31.62
C GLU A 84 -5.90 -6.12 32.45
N CYS A 85 -6.45 -5.85 33.64
CA CYS A 85 -6.80 -6.89 34.61
C CYS A 85 -8.30 -7.13 34.78
N LYS A 86 -9.15 -6.30 34.16
CA LYS A 86 -10.61 -6.44 34.20
C LYS A 86 -11.23 -5.95 32.89
N PRO A 87 -12.46 -6.32 32.56
CA PRO A 87 -13.12 -5.83 31.36
C PRO A 87 -13.44 -4.33 31.45
N GLY A 88 -13.50 -3.67 30.29
CA GLY A 88 -13.91 -2.28 30.14
C GLY A 88 -12.76 -1.26 30.02
N PHE A 89 -13.16 -0.01 29.80
CA PHE A 89 -12.25 1.14 29.62
C PHE A 89 -11.78 1.75 30.94
N LEU A 90 -10.58 2.32 30.92
CA LEU A 90 -10.08 3.16 32.01
C LEU A 90 -11.00 4.36 32.24
N LYS A 91 -11.05 4.85 33.47
CA LYS A 91 -11.78 6.10 33.77
C LYS A 91 -11.07 7.28 33.09
N GLU A 92 -11.84 8.31 32.72
CA GLU A 92 -11.33 9.53 32.07
C GLU A 92 -10.13 10.14 32.83
N SER A 93 -10.21 10.15 34.17
CA SER A 93 -9.15 10.67 35.05
C SER A 93 -7.81 9.93 34.90
N TYR A 94 -7.82 8.60 34.77
CA TYR A 94 -6.58 7.84 34.63
C TYR A 94 -5.90 8.06 33.29
N ILE A 95 -6.70 8.15 32.21
CA ILE A 95 -6.17 8.45 30.88
C ILE A 95 -5.60 9.87 30.85
N GLN A 96 -6.29 10.83 31.49
CA GLN A 96 -5.80 12.19 31.64
C GLN A 96 -4.48 12.23 32.42
N GLU A 97 -4.33 11.48 33.52
CA GLU A 97 -3.09 11.42 34.29
C GLU A 97 -1.90 10.96 33.42
N ILE A 98 -2.08 9.88 32.63
CA ILE A 98 -1.04 9.36 31.71
C ILE A 98 -0.57 10.43 30.71
N VAL A 99 -1.49 11.23 30.17
CA VAL A 99 -1.15 12.28 29.20
C VAL A 99 -0.53 13.49 29.91
N SER A 100 -1.04 13.86 31.09
CA SER A 100 -0.60 15.01 31.88
C SER A 100 0.82 14.85 32.42
N GLU A 101 1.24 13.62 32.72
CA GLU A 101 2.61 13.33 33.14
C GLU A 101 3.65 13.82 32.11
N LYS A 102 3.30 13.75 30.82
CA LYS A 102 4.16 14.21 29.72
C LYS A 102 3.90 15.64 29.26
N PHE A 103 2.68 16.13 29.45
CA PHE A 103 2.23 17.44 28.97
C PHE A 103 1.47 18.20 30.08
N PRO A 104 2.15 18.60 31.18
CA PRO A 104 1.53 19.26 32.32
C PRO A 104 0.96 20.65 32.00
N GLU A 105 1.38 21.27 30.91
CA GLU A 105 0.93 22.58 30.46
C GLU A 105 -0.48 22.59 29.85
N VAL A 106 -1.04 21.41 29.54
CA VAL A 106 -2.38 21.31 28.95
C VAL A 106 -3.43 21.39 30.05
N SER A 107 -4.43 22.25 29.86
CA SER A 107 -5.56 22.37 30.79
C SER A 107 -6.29 21.03 30.98
N GLU A 108 -6.51 20.66 32.24
CA GLU A 108 -7.18 19.42 32.65
C GLU A 108 -8.56 19.26 32.01
N ASN A 109 -9.40 20.31 32.03
CA ASN A 109 -10.73 20.28 31.41
C ASN A 109 -10.66 19.95 29.91
N LYS A 110 -9.68 20.55 29.20
CA LYS A 110 -9.49 20.28 27.77
C LYS A 110 -9.05 18.84 27.52
N MET A 111 -8.25 18.25 28.42
CA MET A 111 -7.85 16.85 28.32
C MET A 111 -9.01 15.90 28.60
N ILE A 112 -9.80 16.15 29.64
CA ILE A 112 -10.99 15.35 29.94
C ILE A 112 -11.96 15.35 28.75
N ASP A 113 -12.22 16.51 28.16
CA ASP A 113 -13.05 16.61 26.95
C ASP A 113 -12.43 15.84 25.77
N ALA A 114 -11.11 15.89 25.60
CA ALA A 114 -10.42 15.12 24.57
C ALA A 114 -10.51 13.60 24.81
N VAL A 115 -10.40 13.12 26.05
CA VAL A 115 -10.58 11.71 26.41
C VAL A 115 -12.01 11.26 26.12
N ARG A 116 -13.01 12.05 26.54
CA ARG A 116 -14.42 11.75 26.26
C ARG A 116 -14.68 11.67 24.76
N ASN A 117 -14.13 12.63 24.01
CA ASN A 117 -14.20 12.62 22.55
C ASN A 117 -13.62 11.33 21.96
N VAL A 118 -12.49 10.83 22.49
CA VAL A 118 -11.90 9.55 22.04
C VAL A 118 -12.87 8.40 22.33
N LEU A 119 -13.35 8.28 23.56
CA LEU A 119 -14.22 7.17 23.99
C LEU A 119 -15.56 7.14 23.22
N GLU A 120 -16.13 8.31 22.93
CA GLU A 120 -17.36 8.45 22.12
C GLU A 120 -17.17 7.97 20.68
N THR A 121 -15.98 8.17 20.10
CA THR A 121 -15.71 7.82 18.69
C THR A 121 -15.48 6.34 18.44
N ILE A 122 -15.26 5.55 19.49
CA ILE A 122 -15.05 4.12 19.37
C ILE A 122 -16.38 3.46 18.98
N PRO A 123 -16.42 2.62 17.93
CA PRO A 123 -17.60 1.86 17.55
C PRO A 123 -18.14 1.01 18.71
N ASP A 124 -19.46 0.93 18.82
CA ASP A 124 -20.10 0.17 19.90
C ASP A 124 -19.76 -1.33 19.85
N GLU A 125 -19.57 -1.87 18.65
CA GLU A 125 -19.06 -3.24 18.43
C GLU A 125 -17.73 -3.47 19.16
N TYR A 126 -16.82 -2.49 19.15
CA TYR A 126 -15.53 -2.60 19.82
C TYR A 126 -15.69 -2.42 21.33
N LYS A 127 -16.60 -1.54 21.77
CA LYS A 127 -16.91 -1.36 23.20
C LYS A 127 -17.44 -2.66 23.80
N VAL A 128 -18.39 -3.33 23.14
CA VAL A 128 -18.91 -4.63 23.58
C VAL A 128 -17.79 -5.66 23.72
N LEU A 129 -16.86 -5.72 22.77
CA LEU A 129 -15.72 -6.63 22.84
C LEU A 129 -14.79 -6.30 24.03
N VAL A 130 -14.52 -5.02 24.29
CA VAL A 130 -13.68 -4.57 25.41
C VAL A 130 -14.38 -4.79 26.77
N GLU A 131 -15.70 -4.63 26.84
CA GLU A 131 -16.49 -4.86 28.05
C GLU A 131 -16.70 -6.34 28.36
N ALA A 132 -16.65 -7.21 27.35
CA ALA A 132 -16.78 -8.66 27.52
C ALA A 132 -15.45 -9.38 27.79
N ASN A 133 -14.31 -8.76 27.50
CA ASN A 133 -13.01 -9.43 27.51
C ASN A 133 -11.97 -8.66 28.34
N VAL A 134 -11.01 -9.41 28.89
CA VAL A 134 -9.81 -8.85 29.52
C VAL A 134 -8.68 -8.87 28.50
N HIS A 135 -7.85 -7.82 28.47
CA HIS A 135 -6.66 -7.84 27.63
C HIS A 135 -5.67 -8.90 28.12
N VAL A 136 -5.59 -10.02 27.40
CA VAL A 136 -4.53 -11.00 27.61
C VAL A 136 -3.41 -10.67 26.65
N SER A 137 -2.19 -10.46 27.17
CA SER A 137 -0.98 -10.24 26.36
C SER A 137 -0.62 -11.48 25.54
N LYS A 138 -1.36 -11.71 24.46
CA LYS A 138 -1.06 -12.67 23.40
C LYS A 138 -0.68 -11.88 22.16
N THR A 139 0.19 -12.45 21.33
CA THR A 139 0.39 -11.92 19.97
C THR A 139 -0.93 -12.03 19.22
N PRO A 140 -1.54 -10.91 18.78
CA PRO A 140 -2.81 -10.96 18.06
C PRO A 140 -2.61 -11.73 16.75
N VAL A 141 -3.42 -12.76 16.54
CA VAL A 141 -3.51 -13.45 15.25
C VAL A 141 -4.50 -12.68 14.39
N LEU A 142 -4.01 -11.64 13.73
CA LEU A 142 -4.78 -10.98 12.69
C LEU A 142 -4.73 -11.86 11.44
N ASN A 143 -5.90 -12.19 10.90
CA ASN A 143 -6.06 -12.87 9.62
C ASN A 143 -6.66 -11.88 8.61
N PRO A 144 -5.92 -10.84 8.16
CA PRO A 144 -6.45 -9.92 7.16
C PRO A 144 -6.75 -10.70 5.89
N MET A 145 -7.94 -10.49 5.33
CA MET A 145 -8.38 -11.08 4.08
C MET A 145 -8.31 -10.03 2.98
N ILE A 146 -7.52 -10.26 1.94
CA ILE A 146 -7.53 -9.40 0.75
C ILE A 146 -8.59 -9.91 -0.21
N LYS A 147 -9.54 -9.06 -0.59
CA LYS A 147 -10.59 -9.34 -1.58
C LYS A 147 -10.27 -8.59 -2.88
N ASP A 148 -9.98 -9.30 -3.96
CA ASP A 148 -9.86 -8.71 -5.31
C ASP A 148 -10.91 -9.31 -6.25
N GLY A 149 -12.20 -9.10 -5.94
CA GLY A 149 -13.37 -9.50 -6.75
C GLY A 149 -13.57 -11.00 -7.06
N VAL A 150 -12.52 -11.82 -6.97
CA VAL A 150 -12.41 -13.19 -7.50
C VAL A 150 -11.67 -14.11 -6.52
N GLN A 151 -10.74 -13.59 -5.73
CA GLN A 151 -9.99 -14.37 -4.74
C GLN A 151 -9.93 -13.69 -3.38
N ILE A 152 -9.96 -14.52 -2.33
CA ILE A 152 -9.77 -14.12 -0.94
C ILE A 152 -8.48 -14.78 -0.45
N CYS A 153 -7.49 -13.98 -0.04
CA CYS A 153 -6.21 -14.48 0.48
C CYS A 153 -5.99 -14.02 1.92
N SER A 154 -5.59 -14.94 2.81
CA SER A 154 -5.14 -14.61 4.16
C SER A 154 -3.66 -14.18 4.17
N LEU A 155 -3.39 -13.04 4.79
CA LEU A 155 -2.05 -12.63 5.22
C LEU A 155 -1.69 -13.39 6.51
N PRO A 156 -0.45 -13.92 6.72
CA PRO A 156 0.79 -13.60 6.04
C PRO A 156 1.41 -14.84 5.33
N SER A 157 0.66 -15.50 4.44
CA SER A 157 1.23 -16.62 3.67
C SER A 157 2.22 -16.12 2.60
N THR A 158 3.24 -16.90 2.24
CA THR A 158 4.14 -16.58 1.10
C THR A 158 3.37 -16.35 -0.21
N THR A 159 2.23 -17.00 -0.38
CA THR A 159 1.29 -16.80 -1.50
C THR A 159 0.66 -15.40 -1.50
N SER A 160 0.40 -14.82 -0.33
CA SER A 160 -0.19 -13.47 -0.20
C SER A 160 0.72 -12.37 -0.74
N PHE A 161 2.06 -12.52 -0.68
CA PHE A 161 2.99 -11.55 -1.25
C PHE A 161 2.95 -11.50 -2.78
N PHE A 162 2.90 -12.67 -3.42
CA PHE A 162 2.78 -12.74 -4.88
C PHE A 162 1.45 -12.17 -5.36
N PHE A 163 0.36 -12.49 -4.65
CA PHE A 163 -0.97 -11.95 -4.92
C PHE A 163 -1.02 -10.42 -4.76
N LEU A 164 -0.49 -9.89 -3.66
CA LEU A 164 -0.37 -8.45 -3.42
C LEU A 164 0.45 -7.74 -4.49
N TYR A 165 1.58 -8.33 -4.89
CA TYR A 165 2.41 -7.80 -5.95
C TYR A 165 1.67 -7.78 -7.28
N GLN A 166 0.95 -8.85 -7.64
CA GLN A 166 0.15 -8.89 -8.87
C GLN A 166 -0.97 -7.84 -8.85
N MET A 167 -1.65 -7.66 -7.72
CA MET A 167 -2.70 -6.65 -7.56
C MET A 167 -2.14 -5.22 -7.66
N LEU A 168 -0.96 -4.96 -7.09
CA LEU A 168 -0.27 -3.68 -7.22
C LEU A 168 0.14 -3.42 -8.67
N VAL A 169 0.76 -4.41 -9.30
CA VAL A 169 1.18 -4.29 -10.70
C VAL A 169 -0.04 -4.10 -11.59
N SER A 170 -1.15 -4.80 -11.38
CA SER A 170 -2.36 -4.61 -12.21
C SER A 170 -2.97 -3.21 -12.05
N LYS A 171 -3.01 -2.66 -10.83
CA LYS A 171 -3.54 -1.30 -10.57
C LYS A 171 -2.60 -0.18 -11.05
N LEU A 172 -1.29 -0.37 -10.94
CA LEU A 172 -0.29 0.67 -11.26
C LEU A 172 0.26 0.57 -12.68
N SER A 173 0.27 -0.62 -13.29
CA SER A 173 0.78 -0.83 -14.63
C SER A 173 -0.14 -0.18 -15.64
N ARG A 174 0.31 0.95 -16.18
CA ARG A 174 -0.30 1.53 -17.38
C ARG A 174 0.16 0.77 -18.60
N GLU A 175 -0.77 0.44 -19.49
CA GLU A 175 -0.42 -0.14 -20.78
C GLU A 175 0.48 0.86 -21.55
N PRO A 176 1.69 0.45 -21.98
CA PRO A 176 2.54 1.34 -22.75
C PRO A 176 1.89 1.71 -24.08
N LYS A 177 2.08 2.96 -24.51
CA LYS A 177 1.57 3.45 -25.81
C LYS A 177 2.08 2.63 -27.01
N SER A 178 3.18 1.90 -26.87
CA SER A 178 3.72 1.03 -27.92
C SER A 178 2.84 -0.20 -28.18
N VAL A 179 2.03 -0.64 -27.22
CA VAL A 179 1.21 -1.86 -27.31
C VAL A 179 0.18 -1.77 -28.43
N SER A 180 -0.49 -0.62 -28.58
CA SER A 180 -1.42 -0.40 -29.70
C SER A 180 -0.76 -0.62 -31.05
N ARG A 181 0.49 -0.17 -31.20
CA ARG A 181 1.25 -0.39 -32.43
C ARG A 181 1.76 -1.82 -32.58
N TRP A 182 2.04 -2.54 -31.50
CA TRP A 182 2.39 -3.96 -31.57
C TRP A 182 1.19 -4.79 -32.01
N ARG A 183 -0.02 -4.52 -31.48
CA ARG A 183 -1.27 -5.17 -31.89
C ARG A 183 -1.61 -4.93 -33.37
N LEU A 184 -1.22 -3.78 -33.93
CA LEU A 184 -1.35 -3.50 -35.37
C LEU A 184 -0.39 -4.34 -36.23
N MET A 185 0.78 -4.72 -35.71
CA MET A 185 1.80 -5.48 -36.44
C MET A 185 1.65 -6.98 -36.26
N TYR A 186 1.17 -7.43 -35.11
CA TYR A 186 0.98 -8.84 -34.78
C TYR A 186 -0.42 -9.04 -34.20
N THR A 187 -1.24 -9.79 -34.92
CA THR A 187 -2.64 -10.08 -34.57
C THR A 187 -2.76 -10.83 -33.24
N ASP A 188 -1.77 -11.66 -32.89
CA ASP A 188 -1.75 -12.46 -31.65
C ASP A 188 -0.88 -11.85 -30.55
N PHE A 189 -0.65 -10.53 -30.57
CA PHE A 189 0.18 -9.87 -29.57
C PHE A 189 -0.44 -9.90 -28.17
N ASP A 190 0.17 -10.69 -27.27
CA ASP A 190 -0.18 -10.77 -25.86
C ASP A 190 0.85 -10.05 -24.98
N LEU A 191 0.45 -8.88 -24.48
CA LEU A 191 1.23 -8.05 -23.57
C LEU A 191 1.73 -8.83 -22.34
N ARG A 192 0.89 -9.71 -21.77
CA ARG A 192 1.22 -10.44 -20.54
C ARG A 192 2.30 -11.48 -20.80
N LYS A 193 2.27 -12.16 -21.96
CA LYS A 193 3.32 -13.10 -22.37
C LYS A 193 4.66 -12.38 -22.53
N VAL A 194 4.66 -11.23 -23.20
CA VAL A 194 5.87 -10.41 -23.37
C VAL A 194 6.40 -9.92 -22.03
N GLN A 195 5.56 -9.35 -21.18
CA GLN A 195 5.97 -8.86 -19.85
C GLN A 195 6.54 -9.98 -18.96
N LYS A 196 6.01 -11.20 -19.03
CA LYS A 196 6.57 -12.36 -18.30
C LYS A 196 8.01 -12.68 -18.72
N ILE A 197 8.31 -12.58 -20.02
CA ILE A 197 9.66 -12.80 -20.56
C ILE A 197 10.58 -11.66 -20.12
N MET A 198 10.09 -10.43 -20.18
CA MET A 198 10.84 -9.21 -19.84
C MET A 198 11.20 -9.08 -18.36
N ASN A 199 10.27 -9.48 -17.49
CA ASN A 199 10.41 -9.40 -16.03
C ASN A 199 11.02 -10.68 -15.44
N PHE A 200 11.66 -11.52 -16.27
CA PHE A 200 12.28 -12.74 -15.79
C PHE A 200 13.43 -12.40 -14.83
N PRO A 201 13.44 -12.93 -13.59
CA PRO A 201 14.37 -12.49 -12.54
C PRO A 201 15.84 -12.70 -12.90
N PHE A 202 16.12 -13.62 -13.82
CA PHE A 202 17.47 -13.96 -14.30
C PHE A 202 17.90 -13.25 -15.59
N LEU A 203 17.12 -12.29 -16.09
CA LEU A 203 17.57 -11.49 -17.23
C LEU A 203 18.80 -10.66 -16.82
N GLN A 204 19.92 -10.80 -17.52
CA GLN A 204 21.12 -9.97 -17.35
C GLN A 204 20.79 -8.49 -17.59
N SER A 205 21.55 -7.58 -16.97
CA SER A 205 21.35 -6.12 -17.08
C SER A 205 21.19 -5.65 -18.52
N ASP A 206 22.07 -6.13 -19.39
CA ASP A 206 22.18 -5.69 -20.78
C ASP A 206 20.96 -6.19 -21.58
N CYS A 207 20.51 -7.41 -21.28
CA CYS A 207 19.28 -7.96 -21.83
C CYS A 207 18.05 -7.16 -21.37
N ARG A 208 18.01 -6.68 -20.11
CA ARG A 208 16.88 -5.86 -19.61
C ARG A 208 16.77 -4.54 -20.34
N GLU A 209 17.89 -3.91 -20.64
CA GLU A 209 17.90 -2.64 -21.40
C GLU A 209 17.40 -2.85 -22.83
N ILE A 210 17.92 -3.85 -23.53
CA ILE A 210 17.49 -4.17 -24.90
C ILE A 210 16.00 -4.52 -24.91
N ALA A 211 15.58 -5.36 -23.97
CA ALA A 211 14.20 -5.76 -23.81
C ALA A 211 13.31 -4.53 -23.59
N PHE A 212 13.67 -3.63 -22.67
CA PHE A 212 12.95 -2.37 -22.43
C PHE A 212 12.85 -1.52 -23.69
N LYS A 213 13.96 -1.36 -24.43
CA LYS A 213 14.00 -0.57 -25.67
C LYS A 213 13.13 -1.19 -26.76
N PHE A 214 13.15 -2.51 -26.87
CA PHE A 214 12.30 -3.27 -27.78
C PHE A 214 10.83 -3.03 -27.46
N PHE A 215 10.43 -3.30 -26.22
CA PHE A 215 9.05 -3.18 -25.77
C PHE A 215 8.45 -1.78 -25.98
N HIS A 216 9.22 -0.74 -25.71
CA HIS A 216 8.81 0.66 -25.91
C HIS A 216 8.97 1.14 -27.36
N ARG A 217 9.46 0.28 -28.27
CA ARG A 217 9.78 0.61 -29.67
C ARG A 217 10.71 1.82 -29.79
N ILE A 218 11.76 1.87 -28.99
CA ILE A 218 12.78 2.94 -28.99
C ILE A 218 14.15 2.45 -29.49
N ILE A 219 14.24 1.24 -30.04
CA ILE A 219 15.44 0.80 -30.78
C ILE A 219 15.52 1.61 -32.08
N PHE A 220 16.66 2.26 -32.29
CA PHE A 220 16.99 3.01 -33.50
C PHE A 220 17.62 2.06 -34.52
N THR A 221 16.78 1.44 -35.33
CA THR A 221 17.25 0.65 -36.47
C THR A 221 17.66 1.58 -37.61
N LYS A 222 18.53 1.13 -38.52
CA LYS A 222 18.99 1.95 -39.64
C LYS A 222 17.86 2.35 -40.59
N GLU A 223 16.80 1.55 -40.69
CA GLU A 223 15.56 1.94 -41.38
C GLU A 223 14.91 3.18 -40.75
N ARG A 224 14.89 3.28 -39.42
CA ARG A 224 14.36 4.46 -38.71
C ARG A 224 15.28 5.67 -38.85
N LEU A 225 16.58 5.47 -38.74
CA LEU A 225 17.56 6.54 -38.92
C LEU A 225 17.51 7.11 -40.35
N PHE A 226 17.27 6.26 -41.35
CA PHE A 226 17.05 6.67 -42.73
C PHE A 226 15.76 7.50 -42.89
N LYS A 227 14.66 7.08 -42.26
CA LYS A 227 13.40 7.87 -42.24
C LYS A 227 13.58 9.23 -41.58
N CYS A 228 14.48 9.34 -40.61
CA CYS A 228 14.87 10.60 -39.97
C CYS A 228 15.95 11.38 -40.76
N GLN A 229 16.35 10.91 -41.95
CA GLN A 229 17.39 11.51 -42.80
C GLN A 229 18.77 11.60 -42.13
N ILE A 230 19.06 10.74 -41.16
CA ILE A 230 20.35 10.69 -40.46
C ILE A 230 21.35 9.79 -41.21
N THR A 231 20.86 8.73 -41.86
CA THR A 231 21.70 7.79 -42.64
C THR A 231 21.40 7.87 -44.13
N LYS A 232 22.35 7.43 -44.96
CA LYS A 232 22.25 7.47 -46.43
C LYS A 232 21.34 6.39 -47.01
N ASP A 233 21.20 5.27 -46.32
CA ASP A 233 20.35 4.14 -46.71
C ASP A 233 19.73 3.48 -45.46
N SER A 234 18.78 2.58 -45.70
CA SER A 234 18.09 1.79 -44.69
C SER A 234 18.61 0.35 -44.58
N LEU A 235 19.66 -0.03 -45.31
CA LEU A 235 20.09 -1.43 -45.45
C LEU A 235 20.85 -1.91 -44.21
N CYS A 236 20.64 -3.16 -43.82
CA CYS A 236 21.35 -3.76 -42.71
C CYS A 236 22.86 -3.78 -42.95
N PRO A 237 23.68 -3.32 -41.97
CA PRO A 237 25.14 -3.32 -42.12
C PRO A 237 25.75 -4.72 -42.21
N ILE A 238 25.03 -5.76 -41.78
CA ILE A 238 25.53 -7.14 -41.78
C ILE A 238 25.20 -7.84 -43.10
N CYS A 239 23.92 -7.94 -43.46
CA CYS A 239 23.52 -8.68 -44.67
C CYS A 239 23.54 -7.83 -45.94
N SER A 240 23.50 -6.49 -45.83
CA SER A 240 23.49 -5.53 -46.94
C SER A 240 22.35 -5.70 -47.97
N THR A 241 21.41 -6.61 -47.74
CA THR A 241 20.34 -6.98 -48.70
C THR A 241 18.97 -6.55 -48.24
N LEU A 242 18.68 -6.69 -46.94
CA LEU A 242 17.39 -6.34 -46.35
C LEU A 242 17.47 -5.02 -45.57
N PRO A 243 16.38 -4.25 -45.51
CA PRO A 243 16.29 -3.10 -44.61
C PRO A 243 16.50 -3.52 -43.15
N ASP A 244 17.28 -2.74 -42.42
CA ASP A 244 17.51 -2.89 -40.98
C ASP A 244 16.25 -2.48 -40.21
N SER A 245 15.27 -3.37 -40.22
CA SER A 245 14.01 -3.23 -39.51
C SER A 245 14.06 -4.01 -38.20
N LEU A 246 13.13 -3.74 -37.28
CA LEU A 246 13.02 -4.51 -36.04
C LEU A 246 12.81 -6.01 -36.31
N ASN A 247 12.10 -6.36 -37.38
CA ASN A 247 11.89 -7.75 -37.77
C ASN A 247 13.20 -8.40 -38.21
N HIS A 248 14.01 -7.67 -38.98
CA HIS A 248 15.31 -8.15 -39.45
C HIS A 248 16.32 -8.33 -38.31
N LEU A 249 16.17 -7.64 -37.18
CA LEU A 249 17.02 -7.82 -36.00
C LEU A 249 16.68 -9.07 -35.17
N ILE A 250 15.51 -9.67 -35.38
CA ILE A 250 15.00 -10.80 -34.56
C ILE A 250 14.97 -12.12 -35.34
N ILE A 251 15.11 -12.04 -36.67
CA ILE A 251 15.28 -13.20 -37.56
C ILE A 251 16.76 -13.56 -37.62
#